data_AF-A0A519KYG6-F1
#
_entry.id   AF-A0A519KYG6-F1
#
_cell.length_a   1.000
_cell.length_b   1.000
_cell.length_c   1.000
_cell.angle_alpha   90.00
_cell.angle_beta   90.00
_cell.angle_gamma   90.00
#
_symmetry.space_group_name_H-M   'P 1'
#
loop_
_entity.id
_entity.type
_entity.pdbx_description
1 polymer ?
#
loop_
_entity_poly.entity_id
_entity_poly.type
_entity_poly.pdbx_seq_one_letter_code
_entity_poly.pdbx_strand_id
1 'polypeptide(L)'
;MRGELETYRKKRRFEATPEPKGVKGRTAKGATLRYLVQRHAATRLHYDFRIEIDGVLKSWAVTKAPSRDPAVKRLAVEVEDHPLDYGDFEGTIPSGNYGAGTVQMWDAGTWTPQAPETLADDFARGSVKMWLDGERLKGGWALVRLKSDRG
;
A
#
# COMPACT_ATOMS: atom_id res chain seq x y z
N MET A 1 -3.02 3.17 16.97
CA MET A 1 -3.27 1.90 16.26
C MET A 1 -2.22 0.90 16.72
N ARG A 2 -2.62 -0.29 17.21
CA ARG A 2 -1.72 -1.30 17.80
C ARG A 2 -1.67 -2.52 16.88
N GLY A 3 -0.47 -3.04 16.57
CA GLY A 3 -0.27 -4.36 15.94
C GLY A 3 0.15 -4.40 14.47
N GLU A 4 0.56 -3.27 13.87
CA GLU A 4 0.64 -3.09 12.41
C GLU A 4 1.50 -4.13 11.66
N LEU A 5 2.68 -4.50 12.17
CA LEU A 5 3.56 -5.48 11.51
C LEU A 5 3.42 -6.92 12.03
N GLU A 6 2.60 -7.17 13.04
CA GLU A 6 2.51 -8.50 13.66
C GLU A 6 1.92 -9.52 12.69
N THR A 7 0.82 -9.16 12.02
CA THR A 7 0.18 -10.01 10.99
C THR A 7 1.12 -10.24 9.81
N TYR A 8 1.84 -9.20 9.37
CA TYR A 8 2.86 -9.31 8.33
C TYR A 8 3.91 -10.37 8.70
N ARG A 9 4.53 -10.23 9.88
CA ARG A 9 5.56 -11.14 10.36
C ARG A 9 5.06 -12.57 10.54
N LYS A 10 3.82 -12.77 11.03
CA LYS A 10 3.21 -14.10 11.17
C LYS A 10 2.98 -14.79 9.82
N LYS A 11 2.71 -14.03 8.76
CA LYS A 11 2.45 -14.57 7.42
C LYS A 11 3.72 -14.87 6.62
N ARG A 12 4.90 -14.44 7.07
CA ARG A 12 6.17 -14.57 6.31
C ARG A 12 7.13 -15.57 6.93
N ARG A 13 7.77 -16.34 6.06
CA ARG A 13 8.86 -17.25 6.40
C ARG A 13 10.17 -16.64 5.92
N PHE A 14 10.75 -15.75 6.71
CA PHE A 14 11.93 -14.95 6.33
C PHE A 14 13.22 -15.75 6.06
N GLU A 15 13.24 -17.04 6.36
CA GLU A 15 14.33 -17.95 5.98
C GLU A 15 14.14 -18.50 4.55
N ALA A 16 12.94 -18.38 4.00
CA ALA A 16 12.51 -18.94 2.72
C ALA A 16 12.05 -17.87 1.71
N THR A 17 12.17 -16.59 2.04
CA THR A 17 11.83 -15.45 1.17
C THR A 17 12.87 -14.34 1.32
N PRO A 18 13.22 -13.62 0.25
CA PRO A 18 14.12 -12.46 0.32
C PRO A 18 13.45 -11.20 0.89
N GLU A 19 12.17 -11.28 1.29
CA GLU A 19 11.44 -10.14 1.85
C GLU A 19 12.02 -9.68 3.20
N PRO A 20 12.07 -8.36 3.45
CA PRO A 20 12.60 -7.84 4.70
C PRO A 20 11.68 -8.11 5.90
N LYS A 21 12.27 -8.52 7.04
CA LYS A 21 11.55 -8.61 8.33
C LYS A 21 10.95 -7.27 8.75
N GLY A 22 11.71 -6.22 8.48
CA GLY A 22 11.41 -4.82 8.76
C GLY A 22 11.10 -4.48 10.20
N VAL A 23 11.24 -3.20 10.53
CA VAL A 23 10.76 -2.61 11.77
C VAL A 23 9.86 -1.44 11.46
N LYS A 24 8.99 -1.09 12.42
CA LYS A 24 8.21 0.13 12.32
C LYS A 24 9.17 1.32 12.23
N GLY A 25 9.04 2.14 11.19
CA GLY A 25 9.86 3.32 11.01
C GLY A 25 9.50 4.44 11.99
N ARG A 26 10.38 5.43 12.13
CA ARG A 26 10.07 6.68 12.81
C ARG A 26 9.64 7.70 11.76
N THR A 27 8.36 8.06 11.73
CA THR A 27 7.90 9.19 10.90
C THR A 27 8.13 10.49 11.66
N ALA A 28 8.96 11.39 11.12
CA ALA A 28 9.15 12.72 11.69
C ALA A 28 7.93 13.60 11.38
N LYS A 29 7.53 14.46 12.32
CA LYS A 29 6.47 15.45 12.07
C LYS A 29 6.89 16.35 10.90
N GLY A 30 6.05 16.44 9.86
CA GLY A 30 6.33 17.22 8.65
C GLY A 30 7.20 16.51 7.61
N ALA A 31 7.52 15.22 7.80
CA ALA A 31 8.19 14.44 6.77
C ALA A 31 7.29 14.21 5.56
N THR A 32 7.88 14.30 4.37
CA THR A 32 7.24 13.92 3.11
C THR A 32 6.84 12.45 3.16
N LEU A 33 5.55 12.16 3.03
CA LEU A 33 5.04 10.80 3.05
C LEU A 33 5.22 10.15 1.68
N ARG A 34 5.76 8.94 1.66
CA ARG A 34 6.00 8.18 0.41
C ARG A 34 4.76 7.41 -0.01
N TYR A 35 4.52 7.30 -1.30
CA TYR A 35 3.65 6.27 -1.86
C TYR A 35 4.44 5.43 -2.85
N LEU A 36 3.94 4.23 -3.08
CA LEU A 36 4.47 3.36 -4.11
C LEU A 36 3.40 2.42 -4.64
N VAL A 37 3.67 1.90 -5.82
CA VAL A 37 2.87 0.89 -6.49
C VAL A 37 3.82 -0.20 -6.97
N GLN A 38 3.64 -1.40 -6.45
CA GLN A 38 4.37 -2.57 -6.93
C GLN A 38 3.48 -3.37 -7.88
N ARG A 39 3.98 -3.67 -9.07
CA ARG A 39 3.38 -4.68 -9.95
C ARG A 39 3.74 -6.06 -9.41
N HIS A 40 2.72 -6.85 -9.08
CA HIS A 40 2.89 -8.15 -8.47
C HIS A 40 2.31 -9.25 -9.37
N ALA A 41 3.20 -9.97 -10.05
CA ALA A 41 2.91 -11.12 -10.88
C ALA A 41 2.86 -12.41 -10.02
N ALA A 42 1.85 -12.50 -9.16
CA ALA A 42 1.50 -13.71 -8.40
C ALA A 42 0.60 -14.64 -9.24
N THR A 43 -0.20 -15.49 -8.59
CA THR A 43 -1.23 -16.32 -9.27
C THR A 43 -2.12 -15.50 -10.20
N ARG A 44 -2.41 -14.24 -9.82
CA ARG A 44 -3.04 -13.23 -10.66
C ARG A 44 -2.20 -11.97 -10.61
N LEU A 45 -2.02 -11.35 -11.77
CA LEU A 45 -1.40 -10.03 -11.86
C LEU A 45 -2.26 -9.02 -11.10
N HIS A 46 -1.65 -8.30 -10.17
CA HIS A 46 -2.26 -7.19 -9.45
C HIS A 46 -1.22 -6.12 -9.15
N TYR A 47 -1.68 -5.01 -8.60
CA TYR A 47 -0.86 -3.85 -8.25
C TYR A 47 -1.04 -3.57 -6.76
N ASP A 48 0.02 -3.69 -5.99
CA ASP A 48 0.00 -3.34 -4.57
C ASP A 48 0.23 -1.84 -4.43
N PHE A 49 -0.83 -1.10 -4.14
CA PHE A 49 -0.79 0.33 -3.82
C PHE A 49 -0.47 0.49 -2.34
N ARG A 50 0.54 1.30 -2.00
CA ARG A 50 0.93 1.54 -0.60
C ARG A 50 1.20 3.01 -0.33
N ILE A 51 0.85 3.44 0.88
CA ILE A 51 1.14 4.78 1.38
C ILE A 51 1.80 4.69 2.76
N GLU A 52 2.84 5.47 2.95
CA GLU A 52 3.51 5.63 4.24
C GLU A 52 2.64 6.46 5.19
N ILE A 53 2.34 5.90 6.36
CA ILE A 53 1.69 6.60 7.47
C ILE A 53 2.07 5.92 8.78
N ASP A 54 2.29 6.73 9.82
CA ASP A 54 2.63 6.25 11.17
C ASP A 54 3.79 5.24 11.20
N GLY A 55 4.75 5.31 10.28
CA GLY A 55 5.93 4.44 10.25
C GLY A 55 5.70 3.06 9.62
N VAL A 56 4.59 2.85 8.93
CA VAL A 56 4.29 1.63 8.15
C VAL A 56 3.75 1.98 6.76
N LEU A 57 3.71 0.99 5.87
CA LEU A 57 3.07 1.07 4.57
C LEU A 57 1.65 0.48 4.66
N LYS A 58 0.64 1.34 4.78
CA LYS A 58 -0.76 0.93 4.58
C LYS A 58 -0.91 0.46 3.14
N SER A 59 -1.49 -0.72 2.94
CA SER A 59 -1.39 -1.44 1.67
C SER A 59 -2.74 -1.93 1.16
N TRP A 60 -2.92 -1.86 -0.16
CA TRP A 60 -4.09 -2.41 -0.86
C TRP A 60 -3.67 -3.13 -2.13
N ALA A 61 -4.24 -4.31 -2.35
CA ALA A 61 -4.13 -5.03 -3.62
C ALA A 61 -5.19 -4.51 -4.60
N VAL A 62 -4.73 -3.96 -5.74
CA VAL A 62 -5.57 -3.42 -6.81
C VAL A 62 -5.52 -4.36 -8.01
N THR A 63 -6.67 -4.91 -8.39
CA THR A 63 -6.75 -5.99 -9.41
C THR A 63 -6.36 -5.57 -10.83
N LYS A 64 -6.36 -4.27 -11.12
CA LYS A 64 -6.02 -3.69 -12.42
C LYS A 64 -5.17 -2.45 -12.19
N ALA A 65 -4.34 -2.10 -13.17
CA ALA A 65 -3.53 -0.89 -13.10
C ALA A 65 -4.40 0.36 -12.78
N PRO A 66 -3.91 1.29 -11.96
CA PRO A 66 -4.60 2.54 -11.68
C PRO A 66 -5.02 3.25 -12.99
N SER A 67 -6.24 3.79 -13.02
CA SER A 67 -6.78 4.48 -14.19
C SER A 67 -6.66 5.99 -14.00
N ARG A 68 -6.22 6.71 -15.04
CA ARG A 68 -6.26 8.18 -15.07
C ARG A 68 -7.65 8.73 -15.43
N ASP A 69 -8.53 7.88 -15.93
CA ASP A 69 -9.93 8.24 -16.17
C ASP A 69 -10.70 8.23 -14.84
N PRO A 70 -11.23 9.39 -14.37
CA PRO A 70 -11.93 9.50 -13.10
C PRO A 70 -13.28 8.76 -13.07
N ALA A 71 -13.85 8.39 -14.24
CA ALA A 71 -15.05 7.56 -14.30
C ALA A 71 -14.76 6.08 -14.00
N VAL A 72 -13.50 5.64 -14.14
CA VAL A 72 -13.10 4.24 -13.97
C VAL A 72 -12.73 3.97 -12.52
N LYS A 73 -13.60 3.24 -11.82
CA LYS A 73 -13.34 2.77 -10.45
C LYS A 73 -12.50 1.48 -10.46
N ARG A 74 -11.53 1.40 -9.54
CA ARG A 74 -10.72 0.19 -9.31
C ARG A 74 -11.05 -0.37 -7.92
N LEU A 75 -11.25 -1.68 -7.84
CA LEU A 75 -11.36 -2.37 -6.56
C LEU A 75 -9.98 -2.47 -5.93
N ALA A 76 -9.83 -1.88 -4.75
CA ALA A 76 -8.65 -1.94 -3.90
C ALA A 76 -9.00 -2.71 -2.62
N VAL A 77 -8.39 -3.87 -2.43
CA VAL A 77 -8.61 -4.74 -1.27
C VAL A 77 -7.54 -4.43 -0.23
N GLU A 78 -7.93 -3.99 0.96
CA GLU A 78 -7.00 -3.71 2.06
C GLU A 78 -6.29 -5.01 2.48
N VAL A 79 -4.95 -4.96 2.56
CA VAL A 79 -4.10 -6.07 2.98
C VAL A 79 -3.28 -5.65 4.21
N GLU A 80 -2.40 -6.53 4.70
CA GLU A 80 -1.58 -6.24 5.87
C GLU A 80 -0.71 -4.99 5.68
N ASP A 81 -0.39 -4.30 6.76
CA ASP A 81 0.63 -3.25 6.72
C ASP A 81 1.99 -3.88 6.42
N HIS A 82 2.80 -3.18 5.66
CA HIS A 82 4.15 -3.60 5.32
C HIS A 82 5.17 -2.69 6.02
N PRO A 83 6.37 -3.20 6.33
CA PRO A 83 7.42 -2.35 6.88
C PRO A 83 7.95 -1.41 5.80
N LEU A 84 8.55 -0.28 6.21
CA LEU A 84 8.97 0.76 5.26
C LEU A 84 10.04 0.31 4.26
N ASP A 85 10.90 -0.61 4.68
CA ASP A 85 11.95 -1.22 3.85
C ASP A 85 11.40 -2.19 2.80
N TYR A 86 10.17 -2.70 2.98
CA TYR A 86 9.47 -3.44 1.94
C TYR A 86 9.15 -2.58 0.72
N GLY A 87 9.06 -1.26 0.90
CA GLY A 87 8.78 -0.33 -0.19
C GLY A 87 9.85 -0.36 -1.29
N ASP A 88 11.08 -0.71 -0.93
CA ASP A 88 12.22 -0.78 -1.85
C ASP A 88 12.47 -2.20 -2.37
N PHE A 89 11.62 -3.18 -1.98
CA PHE A 89 11.76 -4.56 -2.41
C PHE A 89 11.33 -4.74 -3.88
N GLU A 90 12.24 -5.29 -4.66
CA GLU A 90 12.00 -5.84 -6.00
C GLU A 90 12.64 -7.22 -6.10
N GLY A 91 11.92 -8.19 -6.65
CA GLY A 91 12.42 -9.56 -6.75
C GLY A 91 11.31 -10.59 -6.88
N THR A 92 11.68 -11.86 -6.78
CA THR A 92 10.75 -12.98 -6.85
C THR A 92 10.58 -13.62 -5.49
N ILE A 93 9.35 -13.64 -4.98
CA ILE A 93 8.96 -14.39 -3.79
C ILE A 93 8.79 -15.86 -4.21
N PRO A 94 9.59 -16.80 -3.65
CA PRO A 94 9.57 -18.19 -4.09
C PRO A 94 8.21 -18.87 -3.90
N SER A 95 7.87 -19.80 -4.79
CA SER A 95 6.66 -20.62 -4.68
C SER A 95 6.54 -21.31 -3.31
N GLY A 96 5.32 -21.40 -2.79
CA GLY A 96 5.05 -21.95 -1.45
C GLY A 96 5.10 -20.92 -0.32
N ASN A 97 5.60 -19.70 -0.59
CA ASN A 97 5.47 -18.57 0.32
C ASN A 97 4.18 -17.78 0.06
N TYR A 98 3.71 -17.07 1.08
CA TYR A 98 2.59 -16.15 0.94
C TYR A 98 3.00 -14.99 0.03
N GLY A 99 2.20 -14.72 -1.01
CA GLY A 99 2.54 -13.72 -2.02
C GLY A 99 3.58 -14.20 -3.02
N ALA A 100 3.73 -15.51 -3.24
CA ALA A 100 4.62 -16.03 -4.28
C ALA A 100 4.34 -15.40 -5.66
N GLY A 101 5.41 -14.93 -6.30
CA GLY A 101 5.32 -14.15 -7.52
C GLY A 101 6.46 -13.15 -7.67
N THR A 102 6.53 -12.52 -8.83
CA THR A 102 7.51 -11.46 -9.09
C THR A 102 6.94 -10.10 -8.73
N VAL A 103 7.64 -9.36 -7.89
CA VAL A 103 7.35 -8.00 -7.44
C VAL A 103 8.30 -7.05 -8.14
N GLN A 104 7.76 -6.02 -8.78
CA GLN A 104 8.53 -4.98 -9.48
C GLN A 104 7.95 -3.61 -9.15
N MET A 105 8.81 -2.61 -9.02
CA MET A 105 8.35 -1.24 -8.84
C MET A 105 7.64 -0.77 -10.11
N TRP A 106 6.41 -0.28 -9.96
CA TRP A 106 5.63 0.27 -11.08
C TRP A 106 5.60 1.79 -11.04
N ASP A 107 5.43 2.37 -9.86
CA ASP A 107 5.46 3.81 -9.64
C ASP A 107 5.85 4.11 -8.19
N ALA A 108 6.54 5.22 -7.97
CA ALA A 108 6.93 5.67 -6.65
C ALA A 108 6.95 7.19 -6.61
N GLY A 109 6.70 7.74 -5.44
CA GLY A 109 6.73 9.18 -5.25
C GLY A 109 6.26 9.58 -3.87
N THR A 110 5.66 10.76 -3.79
CA THR A 110 5.18 11.35 -2.55
C THR A 110 3.67 11.49 -2.58
N TRP A 111 3.04 11.43 -1.42
CA TRP A 111 1.63 11.72 -1.28
C TRP A 111 1.38 12.75 -0.18
N THR A 112 0.31 13.50 -0.33
CA THR A 112 -0.15 14.46 0.68
C THR A 112 -1.65 14.31 0.87
N PRO A 113 -2.17 14.18 2.12
CA PRO A 113 -3.60 14.18 2.36
C PRO A 113 -4.22 15.53 1.96
N GLN A 114 -5.42 15.52 1.38
CA GLN A 114 -6.11 16.77 1.02
C GLN A 114 -6.56 17.56 2.27
N ALA A 115 -6.80 16.86 3.38
CA ALA A 115 -7.13 17.44 4.69
C ALA A 115 -6.24 16.77 5.76
N PRO A 116 -5.00 17.25 5.96
CA PRO A 116 -4.06 16.65 6.92
C PRO A 116 -4.60 16.60 8.36
N GLU A 117 -5.39 17.59 8.75
CA GLU A 117 -5.96 17.76 10.08
C GLU A 117 -7.04 16.72 10.42
N THR A 118 -7.75 16.18 9.42
CA THR A 118 -8.77 15.16 9.59
C THR A 118 -8.30 13.76 9.17
N LEU A 119 -7.02 13.58 8.84
CA LEU A 119 -6.53 12.34 8.23
C LEU A 119 -6.91 11.08 9.03
N ALA A 120 -6.78 11.11 10.36
CA ALA A 120 -7.15 9.98 11.19
C ALA A 120 -8.65 9.63 11.07
N ASP A 121 -9.51 10.65 11.03
CA ASP A 121 -10.96 10.49 10.84
C ASP A 121 -11.29 10.05 9.41
N ASP A 122 -10.55 10.55 8.40
CA ASP A 122 -10.63 10.12 7.00
C ASP A 122 -10.39 8.62 6.85
N PHE A 123 -9.37 8.09 7.52
CA PHE A 123 -9.10 6.65 7.57
C PHE A 123 -10.20 5.90 8.33
N ALA A 124 -10.64 6.42 9.49
CA ALA A 124 -11.66 5.78 10.31
C ALA A 124 -13.01 5.65 9.57
N ARG A 125 -13.42 6.70 8.84
CA ARG A 125 -14.64 6.69 8.00
C ARG A 125 -14.44 5.93 6.68
N GLY A 126 -13.20 5.58 6.34
CA GLY A 126 -12.85 4.91 5.09
C GLY A 126 -13.01 5.80 3.86
N SER A 127 -12.70 7.08 3.94
CA SER A 127 -12.71 7.99 2.79
C SER A 127 -11.51 8.93 2.88
N VAL A 128 -10.43 8.52 2.23
CA VAL A 128 -9.15 9.24 2.20
C VAL A 128 -8.97 9.85 0.83
N LYS A 129 -8.78 11.18 0.79
CA LYS A 129 -8.44 11.91 -0.43
C LYS A 129 -7.02 12.42 -0.34
N MET A 130 -6.28 12.29 -1.43
CA MET A 130 -4.85 12.59 -1.46
C MET A 130 -4.43 13.21 -2.78
N TRP A 131 -3.31 13.92 -2.74
CA TRP A 131 -2.51 14.26 -3.90
C TRP A 131 -1.37 13.25 -4.02
N LEU A 132 -1.19 12.69 -5.22
CA LEU A 132 -0.02 11.89 -5.56
C LEU A 132 0.91 12.71 -6.46
N ASP A 133 2.21 12.61 -6.19
CA ASP A 133 3.27 13.13 -7.03
C ASP A 133 4.37 12.08 -7.19
N GLY A 134 4.21 11.23 -8.20
CA GLY A 134 5.27 10.33 -8.65
C GLY A 134 5.36 10.29 -10.16
N GLU A 135 6.04 9.29 -10.70
CA GLU A 135 6.38 9.26 -12.13
C GLU A 135 5.14 9.06 -13.00
N ARG A 136 4.25 8.14 -12.61
CA ARG A 136 3.06 7.77 -13.39
C ARG A 136 1.77 8.36 -12.83
N LEU A 137 1.58 8.32 -11.52
CA LEU A 137 0.39 8.85 -10.88
C LEU A 137 0.65 10.26 -10.36
N LYS A 138 -0.13 11.22 -10.89
CA LYS A 138 -0.08 12.62 -10.50
C LYS A 138 -1.48 13.15 -10.27
N GLY A 139 -1.63 14.12 -9.37
CA GLY A 139 -2.89 14.80 -9.13
C GLY A 139 -3.74 14.16 -8.03
N GLY A 140 -5.06 14.37 -8.08
CA GLY A 140 -5.98 14.02 -7.00
C GLY A 140 -6.49 12.59 -7.10
N TRP A 141 -6.44 11.85 -5.99
CA TRP A 141 -6.87 10.45 -5.88
C TRP A 141 -7.72 10.24 -4.61
N ALA A 142 -8.53 9.18 -4.60
CA ALA A 142 -9.35 8.83 -3.46
C ALA A 142 -9.39 7.32 -3.22
N LEU A 143 -9.28 6.93 -1.95
CA LEU A 143 -9.62 5.60 -1.46
C LEU A 143 -10.94 5.70 -0.68
N VAL A 144 -11.97 5.02 -1.18
CA VAL A 144 -13.29 4.99 -0.56
C VAL A 144 -13.66 3.55 -0.24
N ARG A 145 -13.80 3.26 1.06
CA ARG A 145 -14.29 1.98 1.56
C ARG A 145 -15.74 1.85 1.17
N LEU A 146 -16.04 0.79 0.39
CA LEU A 146 -17.42 0.43 0.08
C LEU A 146 -18.13 0.08 1.39
N LYS A 147 -19.30 0.67 1.63
CA LYS A 147 -20.17 0.21 2.72
C LYS A 147 -20.52 -1.24 2.41
N SER A 148 -20.21 -2.16 3.31
CA SER A 148 -20.76 -3.51 3.19
C SER A 148 -22.28 -3.36 3.33
N ASP A 149 -22.99 -3.59 2.24
CA ASP A 149 -24.39 -3.99 2.33
C ASP A 149 -24.39 -5.43 2.84
N ARG A 150 -24.20 -5.60 4.15
CA ARG A 150 -24.64 -6.82 4.81
C ARG A 150 -26.14 -6.65 5.03
N GLY A 151 -26.90 -6.96 3.98
CA GLY A 151 -28.27 -7.43 4.14
C GLY A 151 -28.30 -8.76 4.87
#